data_AF-A0A8C2WWU9-F1
#
_entry.id   AF-A0A8C2WWU9-F1
#
_cell.length_a   1.000
_cell.length_b   1.000
_cell.length_c   1.000
_cell.angle_alpha   90.00
_cell.angle_beta   90.00
_cell.angle_gamma   90.00
#
_symmetry.space_group_name_H-M   'P 1'
#
loop_
_entity.id
_entity.type
_entity.pdbx_description
1 polymer ?
#
loop_
_entity_poly.entity_id
_entity_poly.type
_entity_poly.pdbx_seq_one_letter_code
_entity_poly.pdbx_strand_id
1 'polypeptide(L)'
;MAAKLANFGKILLRRRALDCSCEETRFARCLSTLDLIALGVGSTLGAGVYVLAGEVAREKAGPAIVLCFLIAALSSMLAGLCYAEFGARVPKTGSAYLYSYVTVGEVWAFITGWNLILSYVIGTASVARAWSSTFDSLVEQKISDFFKASMTMKVPGNVLAEYPDLFALILVLLLSGLLAFGVNESALVNKIFTGINLVVLGFVIISGFVKGDTANWNLTEEDYHRFINDTNCSRVAKVEEEFGVGGFAPFGLNGVLSGAATCFYAFVGFDCIATTSEEAKNPMRSIPVGIVASLLICFFAYFGVSAALTLMMPYYQLNTQSPLPEAFSYVGWAPARYIVAVGSLCALSTSLLGSMFPMPRVIYAMAEDGLLFRFLSKINARTKTPLLATIASGVVAALMAFLFDLAALVDLMSIGTLLAYSLVAICVLILRCICVSLLAGHAAVVVPCVILTLLCIVCLVIICRQPESKEALTFKVPLLPWLPLFSVFVNIYLMMQLDRGTWCRFAVWMLIGFVIYFFYGIRNSSEGAKRSSPRKYEPALQTKSPIYTGAPDDSDMEAGSSP
;
A
#
# COMPACT_ATOMS: atom_id res chain seq x y z
N MET A 1 -32.52 20.66 -19.42
CA MET A 1 -31.36 20.62 -18.49
C MET A 1 -31.23 19.26 -17.80
N ALA A 2 -32.30 18.75 -17.17
CA ALA A 2 -32.32 17.44 -16.50
C ALA A 2 -31.88 16.25 -17.39
N ALA A 3 -32.28 16.19 -18.66
CA ALA A 3 -31.85 15.12 -19.58
C ALA A 3 -30.35 15.18 -19.91
N LYS A 4 -29.77 16.39 -20.02
CA LYS A 4 -28.32 16.57 -20.20
C LYS A 4 -27.57 16.18 -18.93
N LEU A 5 -28.10 16.52 -17.75
CA LEU A 5 -27.55 16.11 -16.45
C LEU A 5 -27.61 14.59 -16.25
N ALA A 6 -28.73 13.96 -16.62
CA ALA A 6 -28.91 12.52 -16.53
C ALA A 6 -28.00 11.77 -17.50
N ASN A 7 -27.80 12.27 -18.72
CA ASN A 7 -26.83 11.72 -19.67
C ASN A 7 -25.39 11.93 -19.16
N PHE A 8 -25.08 13.08 -18.57
CA PHE A 8 -23.78 13.31 -17.94
C PHE A 8 -23.53 12.35 -16.78
N GLY A 9 -24.50 12.13 -15.89
CA GLY A 9 -24.42 11.13 -14.81
C GLY A 9 -24.23 9.70 -15.34
N LYS A 10 -24.93 9.33 -16.43
CA LYS A 10 -24.75 8.03 -17.11
C LYS A 10 -23.36 7.87 -17.74
N ILE A 11 -22.70 8.95 -18.14
CA ILE A 11 -21.32 8.94 -18.65
C ILE A 11 -20.34 8.69 -17.51
N LEU A 12 -20.52 9.36 -16.37
CA LEU A 12 -19.66 9.24 -15.20
C LEU A 12 -19.75 7.87 -14.49
N LEU A 13 -20.90 7.20 -14.59
CA LEU A 13 -21.17 5.89 -13.97
C LEU A 13 -21.02 4.71 -14.94
N ARG A 14 -20.30 4.88 -16.07
CA ARG A 14 -20.01 3.75 -16.98
C ARG A 14 -19.26 2.66 -16.23
N ARG A 15 -19.72 1.41 -16.36
CA ARG A 15 -19.06 0.24 -15.75
C ARG A 15 -18.41 -0.59 -16.84
N ARG A 16 -17.25 -1.16 -16.52
CA ARG A 16 -16.55 -2.07 -17.41
C ARG A 16 -17.19 -3.46 -17.32
N ALA A 17 -17.70 -3.97 -18.44
CA ALA A 17 -18.13 -5.37 -18.53
C ALA A 17 -16.88 -6.27 -18.60
N LEU A 18 -16.84 -7.30 -17.77
CA LEU A 18 -15.79 -8.32 -17.83
C LEU A 18 -16.16 -9.32 -18.93
N ASP A 19 -15.48 -9.24 -20.07
CA ASP A 19 -15.45 -10.36 -21.00
C ASP A 19 -14.60 -11.46 -20.36
N CYS A 20 -15.26 -12.52 -19.88
CA CYS A 20 -14.67 -13.72 -19.28
C CYS A 20 -14.13 -14.71 -20.35
N SER A 21 -14.08 -14.30 -21.62
CA SER A 21 -13.33 -15.05 -22.62
C SER A 21 -11.86 -15.09 -22.21
N CYS A 22 -11.28 -16.28 -22.30
CA CYS A 22 -9.85 -16.54 -22.11
C CYS A 22 -9.06 -15.85 -23.24
N GLU A 23 -9.02 -14.52 -23.26
CA GLU A 23 -8.09 -13.78 -24.12
C GLU A 23 -6.68 -13.98 -23.57
N GLU A 24 -5.72 -14.19 -24.48
CA GLU A 24 -4.30 -14.32 -24.17
C GLU A 24 -3.85 -13.15 -23.30
N THR A 25 -3.36 -13.44 -22.09
CA THR A 25 -2.81 -12.41 -21.22
C THR A 25 -1.61 -11.77 -21.92
N ARG A 26 -1.61 -10.44 -22.08
CA ARG A 26 -0.49 -9.71 -22.72
C ARG A 26 0.81 -9.80 -21.91
N PHE A 27 0.71 -10.06 -20.61
CA PHE A 27 1.84 -10.34 -19.73
C PHE A 27 2.18 -11.83 -19.64
N ALA A 28 3.45 -12.14 -19.39
CA ALA A 28 3.91 -13.50 -19.20
C ALA A 28 3.63 -13.99 -17.77
N ARG A 29 2.95 -15.14 -17.63
CA ARG A 29 2.71 -15.79 -16.33
C ARG A 29 3.98 -16.44 -15.79
N CYS A 30 4.75 -15.68 -15.03
CA CYS A 30 6.07 -16.08 -14.52
C CYS A 30 6.11 -16.20 -12.98
N LEU A 31 5.25 -15.49 -12.25
CA LEU A 31 5.32 -15.39 -10.79
C LEU A 31 4.69 -16.59 -10.08
N SER A 32 5.43 -17.19 -9.16
CA SER A 32 4.94 -18.21 -8.23
C SER A 32 4.31 -17.59 -6.97
N THR A 33 3.65 -18.41 -6.15
CA THR A 33 3.14 -17.99 -4.83
C THR A 33 4.22 -17.41 -3.93
N LEU A 34 5.40 -18.02 -3.92
CA LEU A 34 6.54 -17.55 -3.12
C LEU A 34 7.08 -16.21 -3.63
N ASP A 35 7.11 -16.02 -4.94
CA ASP A 35 7.54 -14.74 -5.52
C ASP A 35 6.55 -13.62 -5.16
N LEU A 36 5.24 -13.92 -5.12
CA LEU A 36 4.21 -12.98 -4.67
C LEU A 36 4.32 -12.65 -3.18
N ILE A 37 4.59 -13.65 -2.33
CA ILE A 37 4.83 -13.41 -0.89
C ILE A 37 6.08 -12.56 -0.71
N ALA A 38 7.18 -12.88 -1.39
CA ALA A 38 8.41 -12.11 -1.32
C ALA A 38 8.21 -10.67 -1.86
N LEU A 39 7.40 -10.49 -2.89
CA LEU A 39 7.03 -9.17 -3.40
C LEU A 39 6.22 -8.36 -2.38
N GLY A 40 5.21 -8.98 -1.74
CA GLY A 40 4.41 -8.31 -0.70
C GLY A 40 5.22 -7.99 0.55
N VAL A 41 6.01 -8.95 1.05
CA VAL A 41 6.88 -8.74 2.21
C VAL A 41 7.96 -7.72 1.89
N GLY A 42 8.60 -7.82 0.73
CA GLY A 42 9.66 -6.91 0.32
C GLY A 42 9.19 -5.47 0.09
N SER A 43 8.00 -5.28 -0.49
CA SER A 43 7.39 -3.95 -0.65
C SER A 43 6.99 -3.33 0.69
N THR A 44 6.44 -4.14 1.59
CA THR A 44 5.91 -3.69 2.89
C THR A 44 7.02 -3.47 3.93
N LEU A 45 8.01 -4.38 4.03
CA LEU A 45 9.15 -4.27 4.96
C LEU A 45 10.26 -3.39 4.37
N GLY A 46 10.05 -2.07 4.44
CA GLY A 46 11.01 -1.06 3.99
C GLY A 46 11.27 0.01 5.03
N ALA A 47 11.13 1.27 4.62
CA ALA A 47 11.38 2.45 5.46
C ALA A 47 10.55 2.46 6.75
N GLY A 48 9.38 1.81 6.74
CA GLY A 48 8.52 1.67 7.92
C GLY A 48 9.23 1.03 9.12
N VAL A 49 9.97 -0.07 8.91
CA VAL A 49 10.60 -0.82 10.02
C VAL A 49 11.87 -0.11 10.46
N TYR A 50 12.65 0.34 9.49
CA TYR A 50 14.04 0.75 9.71
C TYR A 50 14.20 2.20 10.12
N VAL A 51 13.29 3.09 9.71
CA VAL A 51 13.37 4.53 9.98
C VAL A 51 12.16 4.99 10.78
N LEU A 52 10.96 4.75 10.24
CA LEU A 52 9.72 5.28 10.83
C LEU A 52 9.44 4.74 12.24
N ALA A 53 9.83 3.50 12.54
CA ALA A 53 9.69 2.94 13.88
C ALA A 53 10.43 3.75 14.95
N GLY A 54 11.61 4.31 14.63
CA GLY A 54 12.35 5.16 15.56
C GLY A 54 11.72 6.54 15.70
N GLU A 55 11.32 7.16 14.59
CA GLU A 55 10.67 8.47 14.57
C GLU A 55 9.37 8.47 15.36
N VAL A 56 8.48 7.50 15.13
CA VAL A 56 7.20 7.39 15.84
C VAL A 56 7.42 7.05 17.32
N ALA A 57 8.41 6.23 17.65
CA ALA A 57 8.73 5.91 19.04
C ALA A 57 9.22 7.15 19.78
N ARG A 58 10.08 7.97 19.16
CA ARG A 58 10.62 9.18 19.76
C ARG A 58 9.58 10.29 19.92
N GLU A 59 8.86 10.61 18.84
CA GLU A 59 8.09 11.87 18.73
C GLU A 59 6.59 11.71 19.02
N LYS A 60 6.03 10.49 18.97
CA LYS A 60 4.56 10.30 19.02
C LYS A 60 4.06 9.30 20.05
N ALA A 61 4.72 8.14 20.18
CA ALA A 61 4.13 7.00 20.90
C ALA A 61 4.96 6.50 22.09
N GLY A 62 6.27 6.73 22.11
CA GLY A 62 7.15 6.08 23.10
C GLY A 62 7.15 4.56 22.95
N PRO A 63 7.30 3.82 24.07
CA PRO A 63 7.18 2.35 24.09
C PRO A 63 5.84 1.81 23.58
N ALA A 64 4.76 2.61 23.65
CA ALA A 64 3.45 2.25 23.14
C ALA A 64 3.36 2.19 21.61
N ILE A 65 4.47 2.40 20.88
CA ILE A 65 4.57 2.11 19.45
C ILE A 65 4.18 0.67 19.10
N VAL A 66 4.40 -0.28 20.02
CA VAL A 66 3.98 -1.67 19.86
C VAL A 66 2.46 -1.79 19.68
N LEU A 67 1.68 -0.98 20.40
CA LEU A 67 0.22 -0.88 20.23
C LEU A 67 -0.15 -0.16 18.92
N CYS A 68 0.64 0.83 18.51
CA CYS A 68 0.44 1.55 17.25
C CYS A 68 0.53 0.58 16.06
N PHE A 69 1.57 -0.26 16.02
CA PHE A 69 1.72 -1.27 14.97
C PHE A 69 0.65 -2.37 15.06
N LEU A 70 0.19 -2.74 16.25
CA LEU A 70 -0.92 -3.67 16.40
C LEU A 70 -2.22 -3.13 15.78
N ILE A 71 -2.58 -1.87 16.08
CA ILE A 71 -3.77 -1.21 15.51
C ILE A 71 -3.64 -1.08 13.99
N ALA A 72 -2.47 -0.64 13.50
CA ALA A 72 -2.19 -0.50 12.08
C ALA A 72 -2.26 -1.85 11.32
N ALA A 73 -1.73 -2.92 11.93
CA ALA A 73 -1.76 -4.27 11.36
C ALA A 73 -3.19 -4.81 11.28
N LEU A 74 -3.98 -4.64 12.34
CA LEU A 74 -5.39 -5.05 12.34
C LEU A 74 -6.17 -4.32 11.25
N SER A 75 -6.00 -3.01 11.12
CA SER A 75 -6.63 -2.23 10.04
C SER A 75 -6.24 -2.76 8.65
N SER A 76 -4.95 -2.99 8.44
CA SER A 76 -4.40 -3.45 7.16
C SER A 76 -4.80 -4.88 6.82
N MET A 77 -4.91 -5.76 7.81
CA MET A 77 -5.39 -7.13 7.63
C MET A 77 -6.86 -7.15 7.20
N LEU A 78 -7.71 -6.30 7.80
CA LEU A 78 -9.11 -6.18 7.40
C LEU A 78 -9.26 -5.71 5.95
N ALA A 79 -8.45 -4.72 5.53
CA ALA A 79 -8.38 -4.29 4.15
C ALA A 79 -7.82 -5.40 3.23
N GLY A 80 -6.75 -6.07 3.65
CA GLY A 80 -6.11 -7.16 2.92
C GLY A 80 -7.05 -8.32 2.61
N LEU A 81 -7.93 -8.69 3.55
CA LEU A 81 -8.97 -9.70 3.31
C LEU A 81 -9.94 -9.28 2.20
N CYS A 82 -10.34 -7.99 2.16
CA CYS A 82 -11.20 -7.45 1.10
C CYS A 82 -10.50 -7.51 -0.27
N TYR A 83 -9.20 -7.16 -0.31
CA TYR A 83 -8.38 -7.29 -1.51
C TYR A 83 -8.21 -8.75 -1.95
N ALA A 84 -8.03 -9.67 -1.02
CA ALA A 84 -7.90 -11.10 -1.31
C ALA A 84 -9.17 -11.67 -1.97
N GLU A 85 -10.36 -11.32 -1.49
CA GLU A 85 -11.62 -11.75 -2.12
C GLU A 85 -11.78 -11.19 -3.53
N PHE A 86 -11.46 -9.91 -3.77
CA PHE A 86 -11.51 -9.34 -5.11
C PHE A 86 -10.46 -9.91 -6.06
N GLY A 87 -9.23 -10.07 -5.58
CA GLY A 87 -8.13 -10.64 -6.37
C GLY A 87 -8.41 -12.08 -6.81
N ALA A 88 -9.12 -12.84 -5.98
CA ALA A 88 -9.59 -14.17 -6.36
C ALA A 88 -10.72 -14.13 -7.42
N ARG A 89 -11.59 -13.11 -7.38
CA ARG A 89 -12.74 -12.96 -8.29
C ARG A 89 -12.37 -12.38 -9.66
N VAL A 90 -11.46 -11.41 -9.71
CA VAL A 90 -11.10 -10.66 -10.91
C VAL A 90 -9.58 -10.70 -11.10
N PRO A 91 -9.04 -11.78 -11.71
CA PRO A 91 -7.60 -11.96 -11.88
C PRO A 91 -7.04 -11.17 -13.08
N LYS A 92 -7.35 -9.88 -13.16
CA LYS A 92 -6.87 -8.94 -14.20
C LYS A 92 -6.08 -7.79 -13.57
N THR A 93 -5.13 -7.24 -14.33
CA THR A 93 -4.20 -6.19 -13.87
C THR A 93 -4.97 -4.90 -13.56
N GLY A 94 -4.61 -4.23 -12.46
CA GLY A 94 -5.19 -2.94 -12.08
C GLY A 94 -5.70 -2.86 -10.65
N SER A 95 -5.66 -3.95 -9.87
CA SER A 95 -5.95 -3.94 -8.42
C SER A 95 -7.22 -3.12 -8.09
N ALA A 96 -7.16 -2.20 -7.14
CA ALA A 96 -8.29 -1.38 -6.70
C ALA A 96 -8.94 -0.53 -7.81
N TYR A 97 -8.18 -0.08 -8.80
CA TYR A 97 -8.71 0.66 -9.95
C TYR A 97 -9.72 -0.20 -10.73
N LEU A 98 -9.30 -1.42 -11.07
CA LEU A 98 -10.16 -2.33 -11.82
C LEU A 98 -11.36 -2.78 -10.99
N TYR A 99 -11.16 -3.05 -9.69
CA TYR A 99 -12.25 -3.43 -8.79
C TYR A 99 -13.32 -2.33 -8.71
N SER A 100 -12.90 -1.07 -8.63
CA SER A 100 -13.79 0.10 -8.62
C SER A 100 -14.51 0.32 -9.96
N TYR A 101 -13.84 0.04 -11.08
CA TYR A 101 -14.42 0.21 -12.41
C TYR A 101 -15.53 -0.80 -12.70
N VAL A 102 -15.34 -2.05 -12.26
CA VAL A 102 -16.33 -3.10 -12.44
C VAL A 102 -17.54 -2.89 -11.53
N THR A 103 -17.32 -2.41 -10.29
CA THR A 103 -18.37 -2.35 -9.26
C THR A 103 -19.09 -1.01 -9.19
N VAL A 104 -18.36 0.10 -9.13
CA VAL A 104 -18.91 1.43 -8.85
C VAL A 104 -19.11 2.22 -10.15
N GLY A 105 -18.08 2.29 -10.99
CA GLY A 105 -18.11 2.97 -12.28
C GLY A 105 -16.88 3.83 -12.57
N GLU A 106 -16.86 4.47 -13.73
CA GLU A 106 -15.70 5.11 -14.35
C GLU A 106 -15.07 6.23 -13.50
N VAL A 107 -15.87 7.17 -12.95
CA VAL A 107 -15.31 8.27 -12.14
C VAL A 107 -14.63 7.75 -10.89
N TRP A 108 -15.29 6.83 -10.18
CA TRP A 108 -14.73 6.25 -8.96
C TRP A 108 -13.52 5.38 -9.26
N ALA A 109 -13.51 4.67 -10.39
CA ALA A 109 -12.32 4.01 -10.89
C ALA A 109 -11.18 5.00 -11.12
N PHE A 110 -11.43 6.09 -11.82
CA PHE A 110 -10.41 7.11 -12.07
C PHE A 110 -9.84 7.67 -10.77
N ILE A 111 -10.69 8.04 -9.80
CA ILE A 111 -10.26 8.52 -8.48
C ILE A 111 -9.37 7.47 -7.79
N THR A 112 -9.81 6.20 -7.75
CA THR A 112 -9.02 5.12 -7.14
C THR A 112 -7.68 4.92 -7.85
N GLY A 113 -7.67 4.89 -9.18
CA GLY A 113 -6.45 4.71 -9.96
C GLY A 113 -5.47 5.89 -9.84
N TRP A 114 -5.98 7.12 -9.85
CA TRP A 114 -5.19 8.33 -9.65
C TRP A 114 -4.55 8.39 -8.26
N ASN A 115 -5.26 7.90 -7.24
CA ASN A 115 -4.72 7.76 -5.88
C ASN A 115 -3.71 6.62 -5.76
N LEU A 116 -3.91 5.49 -6.46
CA LEU A 116 -2.90 4.43 -6.51
C LEU A 116 -1.61 4.90 -7.16
N ILE A 117 -1.68 5.67 -8.26
CA ILE A 117 -0.50 6.26 -8.90
C ILE A 117 0.25 7.16 -7.91
N LEU A 118 -0.47 8.04 -7.19
CA LEU A 118 0.13 8.87 -6.14
C LEU A 118 0.83 8.02 -5.08
N SER A 119 0.12 7.01 -4.56
CA SER A 119 0.61 6.15 -3.49
C SER A 119 1.91 5.45 -3.88
N TYR A 120 2.03 4.94 -5.11
CA TYR A 120 3.25 4.29 -5.54
C TYR A 120 4.38 5.28 -5.84
N VAL A 121 4.09 6.42 -6.49
CA VAL A 121 5.09 7.47 -6.76
C VAL A 121 5.70 8.00 -5.46
N ILE A 122 4.86 8.33 -4.48
CA ILE A 122 5.29 8.80 -3.17
C ILE A 122 5.97 7.67 -2.38
N GLY A 123 5.45 6.44 -2.47
CA GLY A 123 6.08 5.28 -1.86
C GLY A 123 7.52 5.09 -2.34
N THR A 124 7.74 5.11 -3.65
CA THR A 124 9.08 5.07 -4.24
C THR A 124 9.95 6.24 -3.78
N ALA A 125 9.41 7.47 -3.77
CA ALA A 125 10.17 8.64 -3.33
C ALA A 125 10.58 8.56 -1.84
N SER A 126 9.65 8.16 -0.96
CA SER A 126 9.88 8.03 0.48
C SER A 126 10.94 6.96 0.79
N VAL A 127 10.86 5.79 0.16
CA VAL A 127 11.84 4.72 0.36
C VAL A 127 13.21 5.12 -0.17
N ALA A 128 13.29 5.83 -1.29
CA ALA A 128 14.56 6.35 -1.80
C ALA A 128 15.21 7.37 -0.87
N ARG A 129 14.41 8.24 -0.23
CA ARG A 129 14.88 9.19 0.78
C ARG A 129 15.36 8.49 2.06
N ALA A 130 14.62 7.48 2.53
CA ALA A 130 15.04 6.64 3.63
C ALA A 130 16.36 5.91 3.33
N TRP A 131 16.53 5.41 2.09
CA TRP A 131 17.77 4.78 1.64
C TRP A 131 18.94 5.77 1.69
N SER A 132 18.76 6.96 1.11
CA SER A 132 19.77 8.03 1.09
C SER A 132 20.19 8.43 2.50
N SER A 133 19.22 8.66 3.39
CA SER A 133 19.48 9.01 4.79
C SER A 133 20.22 7.92 5.56
N THR A 134 19.83 6.66 5.37
CA THR A 134 20.48 5.51 6.01
C THR A 134 21.93 5.36 5.53
N PHE A 135 22.16 5.56 4.23
CA PHE A 135 23.50 5.53 3.65
C PHE A 135 24.37 6.70 4.14
N ASP A 136 23.81 7.90 4.22
CA ASP A 136 24.51 9.07 4.75
C ASP A 136 24.89 8.88 6.23
N SER A 137 24.01 8.27 7.03
CA SER A 137 24.32 7.91 8.42
C SER A 137 25.46 6.89 8.54
N LEU A 138 25.69 6.04 7.54
CA LEU A 138 26.83 5.12 7.50
C LEU A 138 28.14 5.82 7.15
N VAL A 139 28.07 6.91 6.38
CA VAL A 139 29.23 7.73 5.96
C VAL A 139 29.44 8.92 6.90
N GLU A 140 28.87 8.87 8.11
CA GLU A 140 28.99 9.91 9.15
C GLU A 140 28.45 11.28 8.70
N GLN A 141 27.31 11.31 7.99
CA GLN A 141 26.59 12.51 7.55
C GLN A 141 27.33 13.45 6.58
N LYS A 142 28.44 12.99 5.99
CA LYS A 142 29.27 13.77 5.08
C LYS A 142 28.52 14.23 3.81
N ILE A 143 27.53 13.46 3.35
CA ILE A 143 26.78 13.79 2.12
C ILE A 143 25.78 14.90 2.42
N SER A 144 25.03 14.77 3.52
CA SER A 144 24.10 15.82 3.98
C SER A 144 24.84 17.13 4.27
N ASP A 145 25.98 17.09 4.96
CA ASP A 145 26.78 18.29 5.26
C ASP A 145 27.26 19.02 4.00
N PHE A 146 27.72 18.27 3.00
CA PHE A 146 28.14 18.84 1.72
C PHE A 146 26.98 19.54 0.98
N PHE A 147 25.80 18.90 0.93
CA PHE A 147 24.64 19.47 0.26
C PHE A 147 24.01 20.62 1.04
N LYS A 148 24.01 20.56 2.38
CA LYS A 148 23.59 21.67 3.24
C LYS A 148 24.49 22.89 3.03
N ALA A 149 25.80 22.69 2.88
CA ALA A 149 26.74 23.77 2.60
C ALA A 149 26.59 24.36 1.18
N SER A 150 26.28 23.52 0.19
CA SER A 150 26.26 23.94 -1.22
C SER A 150 24.89 24.45 -1.71
N MET A 151 23.78 23.87 -1.21
CA MET A 151 22.44 24.08 -1.76
C MET A 151 21.35 23.99 -0.67
N THR A 152 21.36 24.92 0.29
CA THR A 152 20.31 25.00 1.31
C THR A 152 19.01 25.58 0.75
N MET A 153 17.89 24.91 0.97
CA MET A 153 16.56 25.40 0.59
C MET A 153 15.76 25.76 1.85
N LYS A 154 15.90 26.99 2.33
CA LYS A 154 15.13 27.49 3.48
C LYS A 154 13.79 28.07 3.02
N VAL A 155 12.82 27.20 2.74
CA VAL A 155 11.44 27.60 2.45
C VAL A 155 10.60 27.47 3.71
N PRO A 156 9.80 28.49 4.08
CA PRO A 156 8.92 28.40 5.25
C PRO A 156 7.84 27.34 5.06
N GLY A 157 7.70 26.47 6.06
CA GLY A 157 6.81 25.30 6.06
C GLY A 157 7.60 24.03 5.76
N ASN A 158 7.80 23.18 6.78
CA ASN A 158 8.54 21.90 6.80
C ASN A 158 8.00 20.84 5.80
N VAL A 159 7.86 21.21 4.54
CA VAL A 159 7.28 20.40 3.45
C VAL A 159 8.35 20.08 2.42
N LEU A 160 9.13 21.09 2.08
CA LEU A 160 10.29 20.98 1.23
C LEU A 160 11.49 20.51 2.07
N ALA A 161 12.32 19.68 1.45
CA ALA A 161 13.55 19.21 2.08
C ALA A 161 14.50 20.36 2.41
N GLU A 162 15.25 20.25 3.51
CA GLU A 162 16.29 21.22 3.88
C GLU A 162 17.35 21.41 2.79
N TYR A 163 17.63 20.34 2.06
CA TYR A 163 18.49 20.30 0.88
C TYR A 163 17.88 19.34 -0.15
N PRO A 164 18.09 19.59 -1.45
CA PRO A 164 17.58 18.72 -2.47
C PRO A 164 18.49 17.48 -2.64
N ASP A 165 17.90 16.28 -2.61
CA ASP A 165 18.64 15.02 -2.53
C ASP A 165 18.95 14.43 -3.91
N LEU A 166 20.10 14.80 -4.46
CA LEU A 166 20.57 14.28 -5.74
C LEU A 166 20.86 12.78 -5.69
N PHE A 167 21.26 12.26 -4.53
CA PHE A 167 21.59 10.86 -4.38
C PHE A 167 20.33 10.00 -4.53
N ALA A 168 19.24 10.36 -3.83
CA ALA A 168 17.95 9.70 -3.98
C ALA A 168 17.41 9.79 -5.41
N LEU A 169 17.57 10.94 -6.09
CA LEU A 169 17.17 11.11 -7.49
C LEU A 169 17.89 10.12 -8.42
N ILE A 170 19.21 10.02 -8.31
CA ILE A 170 20.02 9.11 -9.14
C ILE A 170 19.64 7.65 -8.88
N LEU A 171 19.42 7.30 -7.61
CA LEU A 171 19.02 5.95 -7.21
C LEU A 171 17.69 5.54 -7.85
N VAL A 172 16.66 6.41 -7.81
CA VAL A 172 15.35 6.12 -8.41
C VAL A 172 15.46 5.99 -9.93
N LEU A 173 16.23 6.86 -10.59
CA LEU A 173 16.42 6.78 -12.04
C LEU A 173 17.16 5.50 -12.46
N LEU A 174 18.17 5.09 -11.70
CA LEU A 174 18.93 3.86 -11.94
C LEU A 174 18.02 2.63 -11.81
N LEU A 175 17.21 2.54 -10.76
CA LEU A 175 16.30 1.42 -10.55
C LEU A 175 15.12 1.43 -11.53
N SER A 176 14.67 2.61 -11.97
CA SER A 176 13.70 2.74 -13.07
C SER A 176 14.26 2.17 -14.37
N GLY A 177 15.54 2.46 -14.65
CA GLY A 177 16.28 1.86 -15.75
C GLY A 177 16.38 0.34 -15.63
N LEU A 178 16.70 -0.18 -14.44
CA LEU A 178 16.77 -1.63 -14.21
C LEU A 178 15.43 -2.34 -14.49
N LEU A 179 14.32 -1.76 -14.01
CA LEU A 179 12.96 -2.29 -14.24
C LEU A 179 12.54 -2.21 -15.72
N ALA A 180 13.09 -1.27 -16.48
CA ALA A 180 12.86 -1.17 -17.92
C ALA A 180 13.48 -2.34 -18.71
N PHE A 181 14.58 -2.95 -18.25
CA PHE A 181 15.28 -4.02 -18.96
C PHE A 181 14.64 -5.41 -18.80
N GLY A 182 13.91 -5.70 -17.72
CA GLY A 182 13.17 -6.96 -17.61
C GLY A 182 12.70 -7.36 -16.21
N VAL A 183 11.54 -8.02 -16.15
CA VAL A 183 10.84 -8.40 -14.91
C VAL A 183 11.37 -9.69 -14.28
N ASN A 184 11.77 -10.68 -15.08
CA ASN A 184 12.20 -12.00 -14.56
C ASN A 184 13.44 -11.90 -13.66
N GLU A 185 14.46 -11.16 -14.10
CA GLU A 185 15.67 -10.94 -13.31
C GLU A 185 15.37 -10.14 -12.04
N SER A 186 14.49 -9.14 -12.13
CA SER A 186 14.06 -8.34 -10.98
C SER A 186 13.35 -9.16 -9.91
N ALA A 187 12.57 -10.18 -10.27
CA ALA A 187 11.87 -11.03 -9.31
C ALA A 187 12.84 -11.93 -8.52
N LEU A 188 13.90 -12.43 -9.16
CA LEU A 188 14.94 -13.20 -8.49
C LEU A 188 15.69 -12.35 -7.46
N VAL A 189 16.11 -11.14 -7.87
CA VAL A 189 16.80 -10.18 -6.98
C VAL A 189 15.92 -9.83 -5.79
N ASN A 190 14.65 -9.51 -6.04
CA ASN A 190 13.69 -9.17 -4.99
C ASN A 190 13.52 -10.31 -3.97
N LYS A 191 13.45 -11.56 -4.45
CA LYS A 191 13.35 -12.75 -3.58
C LYS A 191 14.58 -12.91 -2.68
N ILE A 192 15.79 -12.74 -3.23
CA ILE A 192 17.04 -12.85 -2.47
C ILE A 192 17.12 -11.76 -1.41
N PHE A 193 16.87 -10.50 -1.78
CA PHE A 193 16.96 -9.38 -0.85
C PHE A 193 15.88 -9.44 0.23
N THR A 194 14.66 -9.88 -0.10
CA THR A 194 13.60 -10.13 0.90
C THR A 194 14.03 -11.21 1.89
N GLY A 195 14.67 -12.29 1.42
CA GLY A 195 15.21 -13.34 2.29
C GLY A 195 16.26 -12.81 3.26
N ILE A 196 17.21 -12.01 2.76
CA ILE A 196 18.24 -11.34 3.60
C ILE A 196 17.58 -10.41 4.62
N ASN A 197 16.59 -9.63 4.19
CA ASN A 197 15.85 -8.71 5.05
C ASN A 197 15.20 -9.46 6.24
N LEU A 198 14.48 -10.55 5.98
CA LEU A 198 13.85 -11.35 7.03
C LEU A 198 14.88 -11.95 8.00
N VAL A 199 16.05 -12.38 7.53
CA VAL A 199 17.13 -12.88 8.39
C VAL A 199 17.68 -11.78 9.29
N VAL A 200 17.93 -10.59 8.74
CA VAL A 200 18.42 -9.44 9.51
C VAL A 200 17.40 -9.00 10.55
N LEU A 201 16.11 -8.92 10.19
CA LEU A 201 15.06 -8.58 11.14
C LEU A 201 14.92 -9.63 12.25
N GLY A 202 15.01 -10.92 11.90
CA GLY A 202 15.06 -11.99 12.90
C GLY A 202 16.24 -11.83 13.87
N PHE A 203 17.42 -11.48 13.36
CA PHE A 203 18.59 -11.17 14.18
C PHE A 203 18.34 -9.97 15.10
N VAL A 204 17.78 -8.87 14.60
CA VAL A 204 17.44 -7.67 15.38
C VAL A 204 16.47 -7.99 16.52
N ILE A 205 15.42 -8.76 16.23
CA ILE A 205 14.42 -9.16 17.22
C ILE A 205 15.06 -9.99 18.34
N ILE A 206 15.81 -11.04 17.98
CA ILE A 206 16.43 -11.94 18.97
C ILE A 206 17.45 -11.18 19.81
N SER A 207 18.36 -10.43 19.18
CA SER A 207 19.40 -9.69 19.89
C SER A 207 18.84 -8.56 20.75
N GLY A 208 17.79 -7.88 20.29
CA GLY A 208 17.15 -6.82 21.06
C GLY A 208 16.38 -7.32 22.27
N PHE A 209 15.76 -8.50 22.22
CA PHE A 209 15.19 -9.11 23.44
C PHE A 209 16.27 -9.61 24.42
N VAL A 210 17.42 -10.08 23.92
CA VAL A 210 18.55 -10.52 24.78
C VAL A 210 19.24 -9.35 25.47
N LYS A 211 19.30 -8.19 24.83
CA LYS A 211 19.97 -6.99 25.33
C LYS A 211 19.04 -5.91 25.87
N GLY A 212 17.74 -6.10 25.73
CA GLY A 212 16.73 -5.15 26.14
C GLY A 212 16.57 -5.09 27.64
N ASP A 213 16.33 -3.89 28.16
CA ASP A 213 16.01 -3.63 29.56
C ASP A 213 14.54 -3.21 29.69
N THR A 214 13.79 -3.89 30.55
CA THR A 214 12.40 -3.55 30.87
C THR A 214 12.24 -2.21 31.57
N ALA A 215 13.31 -1.68 32.19
CA ALA A 215 13.31 -0.35 32.79
C ALA A 215 12.98 0.75 31.76
N ASN A 216 13.36 0.57 30.50
CA ASN A 216 13.10 1.52 29.41
C ASN A 216 11.59 1.69 29.10
N TRP A 217 10.74 0.78 29.55
CA TRP A 217 9.28 0.89 29.42
C TRP A 217 8.60 1.54 30.62
N ASN A 218 9.33 1.74 31.73
CA ASN A 218 8.82 2.38 32.94
C ASN A 218 9.68 3.60 33.31
N LEU A 219 9.95 4.45 32.32
CA LEU A 219 10.72 5.68 32.50
C LEU A 219 9.96 6.69 33.36
N THR A 220 10.68 7.39 34.21
CA THR A 220 10.13 8.41 35.12
C THR A 220 10.59 9.81 34.73
N GLU A 221 9.94 10.84 35.27
CA GLU A 221 10.31 12.23 35.00
C GLU A 221 11.75 12.57 35.43
N GLU A 222 12.24 11.89 36.47
CA GLU A 222 13.62 12.02 36.97
C GLU A 222 14.67 11.59 35.93
N ASP A 223 14.36 10.59 35.11
CA ASP A 223 15.26 10.11 34.05
C ASP A 223 15.46 11.18 32.97
N TYR A 224 14.40 11.95 32.66
CA TYR A 224 14.47 13.06 31.71
C TYR A 224 15.31 14.21 32.27
N HIS A 225 15.12 14.56 33.53
CA HIS A 225 15.93 15.59 34.19
C HIS A 225 17.41 15.20 34.28
N ARG A 226 17.71 13.93 34.55
CA ARG A 226 19.10 13.42 34.50
C ARG A 226 19.70 13.57 33.11
N PHE A 227 18.97 13.20 32.07
CA PHE A 227 19.43 13.34 30.69
C PHE A 227 19.67 14.80 30.27
N ILE A 228 18.77 15.72 30.62
CA ILE A 228 18.92 17.16 30.33
C ILE A 228 20.16 17.74 31.02
N ASN A 229 20.41 17.34 32.27
CA ASN A 229 21.57 17.78 33.03
C ASN A 229 22.88 17.23 32.43
N ASP A 230 22.91 15.97 32.01
CA ASP A 230 24.09 15.36 31.37
C ASP A 230 24.40 15.98 30.00
N THR A 231 23.38 16.42 29.26
CA THR A 231 23.52 17.01 27.92
C THR A 231 23.69 18.54 27.91
N ASN A 232 23.67 19.21 29.08
CA ASN A 232 23.69 20.68 29.21
C ASN A 232 22.65 21.38 28.30
N CYS A 233 21.51 20.72 28.03
CA CYS A 233 20.54 21.21 27.06
C CYS A 233 19.64 22.28 27.71
N SER A 234 20.08 23.54 27.72
CA SER A 234 19.43 24.66 28.45
C SER A 234 18.11 25.16 27.82
N ARG A 235 17.48 24.40 26.92
CA ARG A 235 16.48 24.91 25.97
C ARG A 235 15.12 24.21 26.00
N VAL A 236 14.82 23.44 27.05
CA VAL A 236 13.51 22.75 27.17
C VAL A 236 12.54 23.65 27.93
N ALA A 237 11.68 24.37 27.21
CA ALA A 237 10.71 25.28 27.83
C ALA A 237 9.58 24.52 28.57
N LYS A 238 9.31 23.25 28.19
CA LYS A 238 8.43 22.30 28.91
C LYS A 238 8.81 20.84 28.59
N VAL A 239 9.34 20.11 29.57
CA VAL A 239 9.76 18.69 29.41
C VAL A 239 8.57 17.80 29.02
N GLU A 240 7.38 18.07 29.55
CA GLU A 240 6.16 17.31 29.24
C GLU A 240 5.69 17.43 27.79
N GLU A 241 5.94 18.56 27.10
CA GLU A 241 5.50 18.73 25.69
C GLU A 241 6.44 18.02 24.71
N GLU A 242 7.72 17.86 25.06
CA GLU A 242 8.74 17.29 24.17
C GLU A 242 9.01 15.81 24.47
N PHE A 243 8.92 15.40 25.73
CA PHE A 243 9.20 14.03 26.17
C PHE A 243 7.98 13.33 26.81
N GLY A 244 6.87 14.03 27.08
CA GLY A 244 5.68 13.39 27.65
C GLY A 244 5.81 13.00 29.13
N VAL A 245 4.81 12.30 29.65
CA VAL A 245 4.61 12.05 31.09
C VAL A 245 5.35 10.80 31.61
N GLY A 246 6.17 10.17 30.77
CA GLY A 246 6.86 8.92 31.07
C GLY A 246 6.00 7.65 31.03
N GLY A 247 6.61 6.54 31.45
CA GLY A 247 6.03 5.20 31.42
C GLY A 247 5.92 4.59 30.01
N PHE A 248 4.97 3.66 29.86
CA PHE A 248 4.78 2.92 28.60
C PHE A 248 4.16 3.80 27.49
N ALA A 249 3.27 4.74 27.85
CA ALA A 249 2.55 5.59 26.91
C ALA A 249 2.71 7.08 27.26
N PRO A 250 3.91 7.66 27.04
CA PRO A 250 4.24 9.01 27.49
C PRO A 250 3.36 10.11 26.89
N PHE A 251 2.84 9.89 25.68
CA PHE A 251 1.97 10.83 24.95
C PHE A 251 0.47 10.48 25.07
N GLY A 252 0.12 9.54 25.96
CA GLY A 252 -1.24 9.07 26.19
C GLY A 252 -1.89 8.41 24.96
N LEU A 253 -3.22 8.25 25.02
CA LEU A 253 -3.98 7.58 23.94
C LEU A 253 -3.97 8.37 22.62
N ASN A 254 -3.90 9.70 22.68
CA ASN A 254 -3.84 10.53 21.47
C ASN A 254 -2.53 10.28 20.69
N GLY A 255 -1.40 10.17 21.39
CA GLY A 255 -0.12 9.82 20.78
C GLY A 255 -0.13 8.42 20.16
N VAL A 256 -0.75 7.44 20.84
CA VAL A 256 -0.90 6.07 20.29
C VAL A 256 -1.74 6.06 19.01
N LEU A 257 -2.85 6.80 18.97
CA LEU A 257 -3.73 6.83 17.81
C LEU A 257 -3.13 7.61 16.63
N SER A 258 -2.46 8.74 16.89
CA SER A 258 -1.72 9.48 15.87
C SER A 258 -0.52 8.68 15.34
N GLY A 259 0.22 8.03 16.25
CA GLY A 259 1.29 7.10 15.93
C GLY A 259 0.81 5.92 15.08
N ALA A 260 -0.35 5.33 15.39
CA ALA A 260 -0.96 4.26 14.60
C ALA A 260 -1.29 4.70 13.16
N ALA A 261 -1.77 5.93 12.96
CA ALA A 261 -2.03 6.48 11.64
C ALA A 261 -0.74 6.65 10.81
N THR A 262 0.36 7.04 11.45
CA THR A 262 1.68 7.08 10.79
C THR A 262 2.23 5.67 10.55
N CYS A 263 2.16 4.76 11.53
CA CYS A 263 2.57 3.35 11.39
C CYS A 263 1.78 2.60 10.30
N PHE A 264 0.60 3.07 9.91
CA PHE A 264 -0.15 2.51 8.80
C PHE A 264 0.65 2.49 7.50
N TYR A 265 1.49 3.51 7.26
CA TYR A 265 2.44 3.56 6.15
C TYR A 265 3.24 2.26 6.02
N ALA A 266 3.65 1.69 7.16
CA ALA A 266 4.51 0.52 7.21
C ALA A 266 3.83 -0.75 6.71
N PHE A 267 2.50 -0.80 6.68
CA PHE A 267 1.72 -1.92 6.15
C PHE A 267 1.26 -1.72 4.71
N VAL A 268 1.60 -0.59 4.08
CA VAL A 268 1.32 -0.35 2.67
C VAL A 268 2.32 -1.14 1.82
N GLY A 269 1.82 -1.89 0.84
CA GLY A 269 2.65 -2.71 -0.04
C GLY A 269 1.97 -3.99 -0.50
N PHE A 270 1.17 -4.64 0.35
CA PHE A 270 0.51 -5.91 0.01
C PHE A 270 -0.39 -5.83 -1.23
N ASP A 271 -0.93 -4.65 -1.54
CA ASP A 271 -1.76 -4.36 -2.72
C ASP A 271 -0.98 -4.46 -4.04
N CYS A 272 0.36 -4.49 -4.00
CA CYS A 272 1.19 -4.81 -5.16
C CYS A 272 0.91 -6.23 -5.68
N ILE A 273 0.57 -7.18 -4.79
CA ILE A 273 0.23 -8.58 -5.15
C ILE A 273 -1.04 -8.60 -6.00
N ALA A 274 -2.04 -7.79 -5.64
CA ALA A 274 -3.28 -7.68 -6.38
C ALA A 274 -3.07 -7.04 -7.77
N THR A 275 -2.09 -6.15 -7.91
CA THR A 275 -1.75 -5.51 -9.19
C THR A 275 -1.09 -6.48 -10.18
N THR A 276 -0.39 -7.50 -9.68
CA THR A 276 0.41 -8.44 -10.48
C THR A 276 -0.33 -9.74 -10.82
N SER A 277 -1.66 -9.72 -10.73
CA SER A 277 -2.51 -10.91 -10.91
C SER A 277 -2.38 -11.57 -12.28
N GLU A 278 -2.15 -10.82 -13.36
CA GLU A 278 -1.99 -11.38 -14.71
C GLU A 278 -0.64 -12.06 -14.95
N GLU A 279 0.36 -11.75 -14.11
CA GLU A 279 1.70 -12.34 -14.16
C GLU A 279 1.83 -13.57 -13.23
N ALA A 280 0.83 -13.82 -12.38
CA ALA A 280 0.78 -14.96 -11.48
C ALA A 280 0.37 -16.23 -12.23
N LYS A 281 1.04 -17.36 -11.92
CA LYS A 281 0.70 -18.67 -12.51
C LYS A 281 -0.72 -19.13 -12.15
N ASN A 282 -1.09 -19.01 -10.87
CA ASN A 282 -2.38 -19.45 -10.31
C ASN A 282 -3.05 -18.32 -9.50
N PRO A 283 -3.58 -17.26 -10.13
CA PRO A 283 -4.00 -16.05 -9.43
C PRO A 283 -5.11 -16.28 -8.38
N MET A 284 -6.10 -17.13 -8.69
CA MET A 284 -7.26 -17.38 -7.81
C MET A 284 -6.89 -17.87 -6.40
N ARG A 285 -5.80 -18.63 -6.27
CA ARG A 285 -5.31 -19.14 -4.98
C ARG A 285 -4.06 -18.40 -4.50
N SER A 286 -3.19 -17.98 -5.41
CA SER A 286 -1.90 -17.38 -5.05
C SER A 286 -2.04 -15.97 -4.50
N ILE A 287 -3.02 -15.19 -4.99
CA ILE A 287 -3.24 -13.81 -4.53
C ILE A 287 -3.76 -13.78 -3.10
N PRO A 288 -4.84 -14.51 -2.72
CA PRO A 288 -5.30 -14.52 -1.34
C PRO A 288 -4.24 -15.00 -0.35
N VAL A 289 -3.54 -16.09 -0.67
CA VAL A 289 -2.48 -16.63 0.18
C VAL A 289 -1.32 -15.65 0.29
N GLY A 290 -0.93 -15.01 -0.82
CA GLY A 290 0.13 -14.01 -0.84
C GLY A 290 -0.16 -12.81 0.05
N ILE A 291 -1.36 -12.24 -0.04
CA ILE A 291 -1.76 -11.06 0.75
C ILE A 291 -1.79 -11.39 2.25
N VAL A 292 -2.47 -12.47 2.64
CA VAL A 292 -2.60 -12.82 4.06
C VAL A 292 -1.25 -13.23 4.66
N ALA A 293 -0.46 -14.06 3.97
CA ALA A 293 0.83 -14.49 4.47
C ALA A 293 1.83 -13.32 4.58
N SER A 294 1.87 -12.43 3.59
CA SER A 294 2.75 -11.25 3.64
C SER A 294 2.40 -10.32 4.78
N LEU A 295 1.11 -10.01 4.99
CA LEU A 295 0.64 -9.16 6.09
C LEU A 295 0.97 -9.76 7.47
N LEU A 296 0.79 -11.07 7.65
CA LEU A 296 1.13 -11.74 8.91
C LEU A 296 2.64 -11.70 9.20
N ILE A 297 3.47 -12.00 8.20
CA ILE A 297 4.94 -11.92 8.33
C ILE A 297 5.35 -10.49 8.70
N CYS A 298 4.78 -9.50 8.02
CA CYS A 298 5.07 -8.10 8.30
C CYS A 298 4.64 -7.70 9.71
N PHE A 299 3.45 -8.13 10.17
CA PHE A 299 2.97 -7.84 11.51
C PHE A 299 3.95 -8.32 12.59
N PHE A 300 4.39 -9.58 12.53
CA PHE A 300 5.33 -10.11 13.51
C PHE A 300 6.70 -9.40 13.46
N ALA A 301 7.18 -9.07 12.26
CA ALA A 301 8.41 -8.32 12.10
C ALA A 301 8.31 -6.91 12.71
N TYR A 302 7.26 -6.15 12.37
CA TYR A 302 7.03 -4.80 12.89
C TYR A 302 6.85 -4.77 14.40
N PHE A 303 5.99 -5.64 14.91
CA PHE A 303 5.72 -5.75 16.35
C PHE A 303 6.99 -6.14 17.11
N GLY A 304 7.71 -7.16 16.62
CA GLY A 304 8.92 -7.65 17.25
C GLY A 304 10.06 -6.63 17.24
N VAL A 305 10.31 -5.96 16.11
CA VAL A 305 11.38 -4.97 16.00
C VAL A 305 11.08 -3.74 16.85
N SER A 306 9.82 -3.29 16.90
CA SER A 306 9.45 -2.12 17.71
C SER A 306 9.57 -2.40 19.20
N ALA A 307 9.20 -3.60 19.65
CA ALA A 307 9.41 -4.04 21.02
C ALA A 307 10.91 -4.15 21.35
N ALA A 308 11.69 -4.79 20.47
CA ALA A 308 13.14 -4.91 20.61
C ALA A 308 13.84 -3.55 20.70
N LEU A 309 13.52 -2.62 19.80
CA LEU A 309 14.11 -1.29 19.72
C LEU A 309 13.86 -0.47 21.00
N THR A 310 12.60 -0.42 21.44
CA THR A 310 12.21 0.36 22.64
C THR A 310 12.68 -0.27 23.95
N LEU A 311 13.01 -1.56 23.96
CA LEU A 311 13.66 -2.22 25.09
C LEU A 311 15.18 -1.99 25.10
N MET A 312 15.83 -1.88 23.94
CA MET A 312 17.28 -1.67 23.86
C MET A 312 17.71 -0.25 24.25
N MET A 313 16.92 0.76 23.86
CA MET A 313 17.29 2.17 24.02
C MET A 313 16.08 2.99 24.49
N PRO A 314 16.26 3.94 25.42
CA PRO A 314 15.20 4.87 25.80
C PRO A 314 14.68 5.65 24.58
N TYR A 315 13.35 5.74 24.44
CA TYR A 315 12.73 6.28 23.22
C TYR A 315 13.15 7.72 22.87
N TYR A 316 13.43 8.55 23.89
CA TYR A 316 13.83 9.95 23.72
C TYR A 316 15.25 10.12 23.16
N GLN A 317 16.08 9.08 23.21
CA GLN A 317 17.43 9.09 22.64
C GLN A 317 17.50 8.49 21.23
N LEU A 318 16.40 7.90 20.74
CA LEU A 318 16.37 7.28 19.42
C LEU A 318 16.70 8.31 18.34
N ASN A 319 17.56 7.92 17.40
CA ASN A 319 17.80 8.73 16.21
C ASN A 319 16.62 8.57 15.23
N THR A 320 16.08 9.67 14.70
CA THR A 320 14.95 9.63 13.76
C THR A 320 15.35 9.13 12.36
N GLN A 321 16.63 9.22 11.99
CA GLN A 321 17.13 8.84 10.66
C GLN A 321 17.59 7.39 10.58
N SER A 322 18.28 6.89 11.61
CA SER A 322 18.90 5.55 11.64
C SER A 322 18.81 4.88 13.02
N PRO A 323 17.58 4.64 13.54
CA PRO A 323 17.37 4.18 14.91
C PRO A 323 18.00 2.80 15.20
N LEU A 324 17.88 1.84 14.28
CA LEU A 324 18.32 0.47 14.52
C LEU A 324 19.85 0.32 14.61
N PRO A 325 20.66 0.83 13.65
CA PRO A 325 22.12 0.79 13.79
C PRO A 325 22.63 1.52 15.05
N GLU A 326 22.01 2.64 15.41
CA GLU A 326 22.41 3.43 16.57
C GLU A 326 22.07 2.72 17.89
N ALA A 327 20.94 2.01 17.97
CA ALA A 327 20.59 1.22 19.15
C ALA A 327 21.63 0.11 19.44
N PHE A 328 22.19 -0.54 18.42
CA PHE A 328 23.28 -1.51 18.60
C PHE A 328 24.61 -0.85 19.02
N SER A 329 24.84 0.39 18.60
CA SER A 329 25.96 1.21 19.05
C SER A 329 25.83 1.52 20.55
N TYR A 330 24.65 1.94 20.98
CA TYR A 330 24.31 2.27 22.38
C TYR A 330 24.51 1.08 23.32
N VAL A 331 24.09 -0.12 22.91
CA VAL A 331 24.25 -1.37 23.67
C VAL A 331 25.71 -1.89 23.69
N GLY A 332 26.63 -1.26 22.96
CA GLY A 332 28.04 -1.64 22.89
C GLY A 332 28.32 -2.82 21.95
N TRP A 333 27.42 -3.10 21.00
CA TRP A 333 27.54 -4.20 20.02
C TRP A 333 27.93 -3.66 18.63
N ALA A 334 29.15 -3.14 18.53
CA ALA A 334 29.66 -2.49 17.31
C ALA A 334 29.60 -3.35 16.02
N PRO A 335 29.90 -4.67 16.03
CA PRO A 335 29.77 -5.48 14.81
C PRO A 335 28.32 -5.60 14.31
N ALA A 336 27.35 -5.63 15.23
CA ALA A 336 25.94 -5.76 14.89
C ALA A 336 25.40 -4.50 14.17
N ARG A 337 25.92 -3.31 14.52
CA ARG A 337 25.61 -2.05 13.82
C ARG A 337 25.81 -2.18 12.32
N TYR A 338 26.96 -2.69 11.87
CA TYR A 338 27.27 -2.81 10.44
C TYR A 338 26.40 -3.86 9.74
N ILE A 339 26.15 -5.00 10.38
CA ILE A 339 25.27 -6.05 9.83
C ILE A 339 23.86 -5.50 9.60
N VAL A 340 23.31 -4.82 10.61
CA VAL A 340 21.97 -4.25 10.55
C VAL A 340 21.89 -3.11 9.55
N ALA A 341 22.93 -2.28 9.45
CA ALA A 341 22.96 -1.20 8.48
C ALA A 341 23.03 -1.72 7.03
N VAL A 342 23.89 -2.69 6.72
CA VAL A 342 23.91 -3.32 5.38
C VAL A 342 22.59 -4.03 5.08
N GLY A 343 22.01 -4.69 6.09
CA GLY A 343 20.69 -5.30 5.99
C GLY A 343 19.58 -4.30 5.69
N SER A 344 19.62 -3.12 6.33
CA SER A 344 18.66 -2.04 6.08
C SER A 344 18.75 -1.49 4.66
N LEU A 345 19.95 -1.32 4.09
CA LEU A 345 20.12 -0.90 2.69
C LEU A 345 19.57 -1.96 1.71
N CYS A 346 19.78 -3.24 2.01
CA CYS A 346 19.22 -4.36 1.24
C CYS A 346 17.68 -4.36 1.29
N ALA A 347 17.11 -4.19 2.49
CA ALA A 347 15.67 -4.10 2.72
C ALA A 347 15.04 -2.91 1.98
N LEU A 348 15.63 -1.71 2.11
CA LEU A 348 15.17 -0.50 1.43
C LEU A 348 15.25 -0.63 -0.09
N SER A 349 16.28 -1.29 -0.62
CA SER A 349 16.39 -1.58 -2.06
C SER A 349 15.27 -2.50 -2.55
N THR A 350 14.90 -3.49 -1.74
CA THR A 350 13.78 -4.41 -2.01
C THR A 350 12.45 -3.66 -2.04
N SER A 351 12.19 -2.83 -1.04
CA SER A 351 10.97 -2.04 -0.94
C SER A 351 10.86 -1.02 -2.08
N LEU A 352 11.99 -0.46 -2.51
CA LEU A 352 12.06 0.45 -3.65
C LEU A 352 11.67 -0.26 -4.95
N LEU A 353 12.24 -1.45 -5.22
CA LEU A 353 11.82 -2.28 -6.36
C LEU A 353 10.34 -2.71 -6.25
N GLY A 354 9.90 -3.09 -5.05
CA GLY A 354 8.54 -3.53 -4.78
C GLY A 354 7.48 -2.45 -5.00
N SER A 355 7.77 -1.18 -4.69
CA SER A 355 6.88 -0.04 -4.94
C SER A 355 6.91 0.43 -6.40
N MET A 356 8.07 0.38 -7.05
CA MET A 356 8.21 0.75 -8.46
C MET A 356 7.63 -0.29 -9.42
N PHE A 357 7.51 -1.55 -9.00
CA PHE A 357 6.99 -2.63 -9.83
C PHE A 357 5.50 -2.46 -10.22
N PRO A 358 4.53 -2.28 -9.30
CA PRO A 358 3.12 -2.16 -9.66
C PRO A 358 2.78 -0.85 -10.39
N MET A 359 3.56 0.21 -10.19
CA MET A 359 3.25 1.57 -10.67
C MET A 359 3.02 1.67 -12.19
N PRO A 360 3.89 1.15 -13.08
CA PRO A 360 3.69 1.22 -14.53
C PRO A 360 2.48 0.41 -15.01
N ARG A 361 2.07 -0.63 -14.27
CA ARG A 361 0.95 -1.52 -14.61
C ARG A 361 -0.39 -0.84 -14.38
N VAL A 362 -0.52 -0.07 -13.31
CA VAL A 362 -1.72 0.75 -13.07
C VAL A 362 -1.85 1.83 -14.14
N ILE A 363 -0.75 2.53 -14.45
CA ILE A 363 -0.73 3.56 -15.50
C ILE A 363 -1.08 2.96 -16.86
N TYR A 364 -0.51 1.81 -17.20
CA TYR A 364 -0.83 1.06 -18.41
C TYR A 364 -2.32 0.73 -18.49
N ALA A 365 -2.90 0.17 -17.42
CA ALA A 365 -4.31 -0.22 -17.37
C ALA A 365 -5.26 1.00 -17.56
N MET A 366 -4.96 2.12 -16.91
CA MET A 366 -5.74 3.36 -17.06
C MET A 366 -5.59 3.98 -18.45
N ALA A 367 -4.40 3.89 -19.06
CA ALA A 367 -4.14 4.39 -20.40
C ALA A 367 -4.79 3.52 -21.49
N GLU A 368 -4.84 2.21 -21.29
CA GLU A 368 -5.55 1.26 -22.15
C GLU A 368 -7.08 1.51 -22.14
N ASP A 369 -7.63 1.79 -20.97
CA ASP A 369 -9.04 2.18 -20.83
C ASP A 369 -9.33 3.61 -21.35
N GLY A 370 -8.30 4.35 -21.76
CA GLY A 370 -8.41 5.68 -22.36
C GLY A 370 -8.64 6.81 -21.35
N LEU A 371 -8.60 6.50 -20.05
CA LEU A 371 -8.74 7.46 -18.95
C LEU A 371 -7.46 8.29 -18.74
N LEU A 372 -6.30 7.72 -19.09
CA LEU A 372 -5.02 8.42 -19.22
C LEU A 372 -4.54 8.45 -20.68
N PHE A 373 -3.48 9.22 -20.93
CA PHE A 373 -2.92 9.39 -22.26
C PHE A 373 -2.53 8.05 -22.91
N ARG A 374 -3.10 7.76 -24.09
CA ARG A 374 -2.96 6.45 -24.76
C ARG A 374 -1.53 6.08 -25.14
N PHE A 375 -0.60 7.03 -25.20
CA PHE A 375 0.79 6.70 -25.49
C PHE A 375 1.44 5.88 -24.36
N LEU A 376 0.93 5.98 -23.12
CA LEU A 376 1.43 5.25 -21.95
C LEU A 376 1.04 3.77 -21.96
N SER A 377 0.09 3.34 -22.81
CA SER A 377 -0.30 1.93 -22.94
C SER A 377 0.56 1.14 -23.93
N LYS A 378 1.60 1.74 -24.52
CA LYS A 378 2.48 1.02 -25.44
C LYS A 378 3.37 0.03 -24.68
N ILE A 379 3.24 -1.26 -24.99
CA ILE A 379 4.10 -2.33 -24.47
C ILE A 379 5.28 -2.54 -25.42
N ASN A 380 6.49 -2.73 -24.86
CA ASN A 380 7.66 -3.12 -25.63
C ASN A 380 7.61 -4.62 -25.98
N ALA A 381 7.84 -4.96 -27.26
CA ALA A 381 7.71 -6.33 -27.76
C ALA A 381 8.74 -7.30 -27.16
N ARG A 382 9.95 -6.82 -26.80
CA ARG A 382 11.02 -7.67 -26.24
C ARG A 382 10.81 -7.98 -24.76
N THR A 383 10.54 -6.95 -23.95
CA THR A 383 10.44 -7.09 -22.49
C THR A 383 9.03 -7.41 -22.01
N LYS A 384 8.00 -7.26 -22.88
CA LYS A 384 6.58 -7.33 -22.51
C LYS A 384 6.21 -6.40 -21.33
N THR A 385 6.93 -5.28 -21.19
CA THR A 385 6.70 -4.28 -20.15
C THR A 385 6.33 -2.91 -20.74
N PRO A 386 5.55 -2.08 -20.01
CA PRO A 386 5.18 -0.73 -20.46
C PRO A 386 6.32 0.26 -20.20
N LEU A 387 7.35 0.24 -21.05
CA LEU A 387 8.59 1.01 -20.91
C LEU A 387 8.36 2.51 -20.66
N LEU A 388 7.48 3.13 -21.44
CA LEU A 388 7.24 4.57 -21.35
C LEU A 388 6.53 4.95 -20.05
N ALA A 389 5.63 4.10 -19.55
CA ALA A 389 5.02 4.30 -18.24
C ALA A 389 6.06 4.17 -17.12
N THR A 390 6.98 3.21 -17.21
CA THR A 390 8.08 3.02 -16.24
C THR A 390 8.99 4.25 -16.15
N ILE A 391 9.43 4.77 -17.30
CA ILE A 391 10.33 5.94 -17.33
C ILE A 391 9.58 7.18 -16.84
N ALA A 392 8.38 7.45 -17.34
CA ALA A 392 7.62 8.65 -16.97
C ALA A 392 7.32 8.69 -15.47
N SER A 393 6.86 7.57 -14.91
CA SER A 393 6.54 7.48 -13.49
C SER A 393 7.78 7.45 -12.59
N GLY A 394 8.88 6.83 -13.04
CA GLY A 394 10.17 6.87 -12.36
C GLY A 394 10.76 8.28 -12.28
N VAL A 395 10.65 9.07 -13.35
CA VAL A 395 11.08 10.48 -13.34
C VAL A 395 10.26 11.32 -12.36
N VAL A 396 8.93 11.13 -12.33
CA VAL A 396 8.08 11.85 -11.35
C VAL A 396 8.46 11.46 -9.92
N ALA A 397 8.67 10.17 -9.64
CA ALA A 397 9.10 9.71 -8.32
C ALA A 397 10.49 10.25 -7.94
N ALA A 398 11.42 10.32 -8.88
CA ALA A 398 12.76 10.87 -8.66
C ALA A 398 12.72 12.37 -8.33
N LEU A 399 11.85 13.13 -9.01
CA LEU A 399 11.63 14.55 -8.71
C LEU A 399 10.97 14.75 -7.34
N MET A 400 10.04 13.88 -6.95
CA MET A 400 9.44 13.92 -5.60
C MET A 400 10.48 13.62 -4.53
N ALA A 401 11.35 12.62 -4.74
CA ALA A 401 12.44 12.30 -3.83
C ALA A 401 13.44 13.46 -3.70
N PHE A 402 13.71 14.15 -4.81
CA PHE A 402 14.64 15.29 -4.84
C PHE A 402 14.14 16.50 -4.04
N LEU A 403 12.84 16.80 -4.06
CA LEU A 403 12.29 18.06 -3.52
C LEU A 403 11.69 17.94 -2.12
N PHE A 404 11.11 16.78 -1.77
CA PHE A 404 10.29 16.63 -0.57
C PHE A 404 11.03 15.90 0.56
N ASP A 405 10.61 16.21 1.77
CA ASP A 405 11.10 15.53 2.96
C ASP A 405 10.37 14.20 3.22
N LEU A 406 11.04 13.27 3.92
CA LEU A 406 10.55 11.92 4.19
C LEU A 406 9.20 11.94 4.92
N ALA A 407 9.09 12.70 6.01
CA ALA A 407 7.87 12.77 6.82
C ALA A 407 6.68 13.29 6.00
N ALA A 408 6.90 14.35 5.21
CA ALA A 408 5.88 14.93 4.35
C ALA A 408 5.39 13.96 3.26
N LEU A 409 6.28 13.11 2.72
CA LEU A 409 5.95 12.05 1.77
C LEU A 409 5.15 10.94 2.46
N VAL A 410 5.57 10.48 3.64
CA VAL A 410 4.89 9.41 4.40
C VAL A 410 3.45 9.79 4.74
N ASP A 411 3.21 10.99 5.25
CA ASP A 411 1.86 11.43 5.60
C ASP A 411 0.94 11.54 4.38
N LEU A 412 1.46 12.04 3.26
CA LEU A 412 0.72 12.16 2.00
C LEU A 412 0.42 10.81 1.36
N MET A 413 1.28 9.81 1.55
CA MET A 413 1.01 8.44 1.13
C MET A 413 -0.11 7.82 1.94
N SER A 414 -0.06 7.92 3.28
CA SER A 414 -1.04 7.30 4.19
C SER A 414 -2.48 7.74 3.87
N ILE A 415 -2.72 9.04 3.62
CA ILE A 415 -4.08 9.52 3.25
C ILE A 415 -4.58 8.90 1.94
N GLY A 416 -3.70 8.79 0.93
CA GLY A 416 -4.05 8.25 -0.39
C GLY A 416 -4.37 6.75 -0.32
N THR A 417 -3.59 6.00 0.45
CA THR A 417 -3.80 4.55 0.63
C THR A 417 -5.03 4.26 1.47
N LEU A 418 -5.25 4.98 2.58
CA LEU A 418 -6.45 4.81 3.42
C LEU A 418 -7.74 5.06 2.62
N LEU A 419 -7.73 6.07 1.73
CA LEU A 419 -8.85 6.33 0.82
C LEU A 419 -9.05 5.17 -0.17
N ALA A 420 -7.97 4.66 -0.77
CA ALA A 420 -8.03 3.52 -1.69
C ALA A 420 -8.59 2.26 -1.01
N TYR A 421 -8.13 1.94 0.21
CA TYR A 421 -8.60 0.76 0.96
C TYR A 421 -10.06 0.89 1.38
N SER A 422 -10.48 2.09 1.79
CA SER A 422 -11.89 2.39 2.07
C SER A 422 -12.76 2.17 0.82
N LEU A 423 -12.30 2.63 -0.35
CA LEU A 423 -13.00 2.41 -1.61
C LEU A 423 -13.10 0.93 -1.98
N VAL A 424 -12.03 0.14 -1.82
CA VAL A 424 -12.09 -1.31 -2.08
C VAL A 424 -13.03 -2.04 -1.12
N ALA A 425 -13.03 -1.68 0.17
CA ALA A 425 -13.98 -2.24 1.12
C ALA A 425 -15.43 -1.91 0.73
N ILE A 426 -15.70 -0.67 0.27
CA ILE A 426 -17.00 -0.27 -0.28
C ILE A 426 -17.33 -1.07 -1.55
N CYS A 427 -16.36 -1.31 -2.44
CA CYS A 427 -16.54 -2.13 -3.63
C CYS A 427 -16.96 -3.56 -3.25
N VAL A 428 -16.42 -4.16 -2.17
CA VAL A 428 -16.77 -5.55 -1.75
C VAL A 428 -18.23 -5.57 -1.32
N LEU A 429 -18.63 -4.58 -0.53
CA LEU A 429 -20.01 -4.41 -0.08
C LEU A 429 -20.95 -4.26 -1.28
N ILE A 430 -20.60 -3.40 -2.23
CA ILE A 430 -21.37 -3.17 -3.46
C ILE A 430 -21.44 -4.45 -4.32
N LEU A 431 -20.33 -5.16 -4.53
CA LEU A 431 -20.30 -6.39 -5.34
C LEU A 431 -21.20 -7.49 -4.75
N ARG A 432 -21.31 -7.55 -3.42
CA ARG A 432 -22.24 -8.46 -2.75
C ARG A 432 -23.70 -7.98 -2.81
N CYS A 433 -23.94 -6.66 -2.81
CA CYS A 433 -25.28 -6.08 -2.96
C CYS A 433 -25.83 -6.09 -4.41
N ILE A 434 -24.98 -6.23 -5.43
CA ILE A 434 -25.34 -6.10 -6.86
C ILE A 434 -26.23 -7.23 -7.44
N CYS A 435 -26.77 -8.14 -6.61
CA CYS A 435 -27.84 -9.04 -7.07
C CYS A 435 -29.27 -8.46 -6.92
N VAL A 436 -29.45 -7.20 -6.48
CA VAL A 436 -30.80 -6.60 -6.40
C VAL A 436 -30.96 -5.37 -7.30
N SER A 437 -31.83 -5.61 -8.28
CA SER A 437 -32.54 -4.77 -9.23
C SER A 437 -32.94 -3.34 -8.84
N LEU A 438 -33.02 -2.54 -9.92
CA LEU A 438 -33.96 -1.45 -10.20
C LEU A 438 -33.79 -0.08 -9.52
N LEU A 439 -33.52 0.92 -10.37
CA LEU A 439 -34.50 1.96 -10.71
C LEU A 439 -35.60 2.23 -9.66
N ALA A 440 -35.32 3.07 -8.67
CA ALA A 440 -36.31 3.85 -7.95
C ALA A 440 -35.62 5.11 -7.40
N GLY A 441 -36.28 6.25 -7.59
CA GLY A 441 -35.68 7.56 -7.54
C GLY A 441 -35.88 8.35 -6.25
N HIS A 442 -35.42 9.59 -6.41
CA HIS A 442 -35.56 10.80 -5.59
C HIS A 442 -34.51 11.10 -4.52
N ALA A 443 -34.23 12.41 -4.50
CA ALA A 443 -33.06 13.10 -4.01
C ALA A 443 -33.46 14.05 -2.89
N ALA A 444 -32.64 14.14 -1.86
CA ALA A 444 -32.21 15.38 -1.21
C ALA A 444 -31.42 14.98 0.03
N VAL A 445 -30.09 15.00 -0.14
CA VAL A 445 -29.10 14.89 0.91
C VAL A 445 -29.25 16.09 1.84
N VAL A 446 -29.02 15.82 3.13
CA VAL A 446 -28.64 16.70 4.25
C VAL A 446 -29.48 16.26 5.46
N VAL A 447 -28.88 15.73 6.54
CA VAL A 447 -27.57 16.10 7.08
C VAL A 447 -27.03 14.97 7.98
N PRO A 448 -25.72 14.72 8.06
CA PRO A 448 -25.16 13.51 7.49
C PRO A 448 -24.54 12.58 8.54
N CYS A 449 -24.72 12.84 9.84
CA CYS A 449 -24.05 12.08 10.91
C CYS A 449 -24.92 10.96 11.51
N VAL A 450 -26.25 11.12 11.54
CA VAL A 450 -27.20 10.12 12.08
C VAL A 450 -27.64 9.12 11.01
N ILE A 451 -27.61 9.54 9.74
CA ILE A 451 -27.90 8.67 8.60
C ILE A 451 -26.77 7.66 8.40
N LEU A 452 -25.50 8.02 8.64
CA LEU A 452 -24.38 7.09 8.45
C LEU A 452 -24.47 5.88 9.40
N THR A 453 -24.87 6.09 10.66
CA THR A 453 -25.01 5.01 11.66
C THR A 453 -26.27 4.17 11.43
N LEU A 454 -27.42 4.78 11.12
CA LEU A 454 -28.65 4.05 10.79
C LEU A 454 -28.58 3.32 9.44
N LEU A 455 -27.87 3.87 8.46
CA LEU A 455 -27.68 3.26 7.13
C LEU A 455 -26.68 2.11 7.21
N CYS A 456 -25.66 2.17 8.08
CA CYS A 456 -24.88 0.99 8.45
C CYS A 456 -25.78 -0.10 9.06
N ILE A 457 -26.63 0.22 10.04
CA ILE A 457 -27.53 -0.76 10.70
C ILE A 457 -28.56 -1.34 9.70
N VAL A 458 -29.13 -0.53 8.82
CA VAL A 458 -30.07 -0.96 7.79
C VAL A 458 -29.37 -1.78 6.70
N CYS A 459 -28.16 -1.41 6.28
CA CYS A 459 -27.32 -2.24 5.41
C CYS A 459 -27.00 -3.58 6.07
N LEU A 460 -26.69 -3.61 7.37
CA LEU A 460 -26.45 -4.84 8.14
C LEU A 460 -27.69 -5.75 8.16
N VAL A 461 -28.87 -5.18 8.42
CA VAL A 461 -30.16 -5.92 8.42
C VAL A 461 -30.53 -6.40 7.02
N ILE A 462 -30.30 -5.60 5.97
CA ILE A 462 -30.54 -5.97 4.57
C ILE A 462 -29.58 -7.07 4.12
N ILE A 463 -28.30 -7.00 4.50
CA ILE A 463 -27.29 -8.01 4.14
C ILE A 463 -27.57 -9.34 4.86
N CYS A 464 -28.01 -9.32 6.12
CA CYS A 464 -28.45 -10.53 6.82
C CYS A 464 -29.73 -11.15 6.25
N ARG A 465 -30.49 -10.40 5.44
CA ARG A 465 -31.78 -10.82 4.87
C ARG A 465 -31.70 -11.22 3.39
N GLN A 466 -30.53 -11.10 2.73
CA GLN A 466 -30.40 -11.34 1.28
C GLN A 466 -29.79 -12.72 0.94
N PRO A 467 -30.31 -13.41 -0.10
CA PRO A 467 -29.83 -14.73 -0.51
C PRO A 467 -28.44 -14.67 -1.16
N GLU A 468 -27.54 -15.54 -0.68
CA GLU A 468 -26.13 -15.61 -1.06
C GLU A 468 -25.93 -16.09 -2.52
N SER A 469 -24.97 -15.49 -3.24
CA SER A 469 -24.50 -16.04 -4.53
C SER A 469 -23.93 -17.44 -4.33
N LYS A 470 -24.40 -18.41 -5.13
CA LYS A 470 -24.01 -19.82 -5.06
C LYS A 470 -22.68 -20.16 -5.77
N GLU A 471 -21.91 -19.17 -6.23
CA GLU A 471 -20.61 -19.44 -6.85
C GLU A 471 -19.57 -19.88 -5.80
N ALA A 472 -18.93 -21.02 -6.05
CA ALA A 472 -17.86 -21.55 -5.22
C ALA A 472 -16.58 -20.69 -5.41
N LEU A 473 -16.33 -19.79 -4.46
CA LEU A 473 -15.13 -18.96 -4.43
C LEU A 473 -13.97 -19.68 -3.74
N THR A 474 -12.75 -19.51 -4.25
CA THR A 474 -11.53 -20.03 -3.62
C THR A 474 -11.23 -19.35 -2.27
N PHE A 475 -11.69 -18.11 -2.08
CA PHE A 475 -11.52 -17.35 -0.84
C PHE A 475 -12.73 -16.43 -0.58
N LYS A 476 -13.19 -16.34 0.67
CA LYS A 476 -14.27 -15.46 1.13
C LYS A 476 -13.83 -14.70 2.38
N VAL A 477 -14.13 -13.40 2.46
CA VAL A 477 -13.93 -12.61 3.69
C VAL A 477 -14.82 -13.19 4.80
N PRO A 478 -14.26 -13.48 6.00
CA PRO A 478 -15.04 -13.93 7.14
C PRO A 478 -15.91 -12.80 7.71
N LEU A 479 -16.99 -13.14 8.42
CA LEU A 479 -17.81 -12.16 9.18
C LEU A 479 -18.39 -11.00 8.35
N LEU A 480 -18.75 -11.27 7.09
CA LEU A 480 -19.54 -10.32 6.30
C LEU A 480 -20.93 -10.13 6.94
N PRO A 481 -21.50 -8.91 6.94
CA PRO A 481 -20.98 -7.62 6.44
C PRO A 481 -20.12 -6.80 7.42
N TRP A 482 -19.95 -7.27 8.65
CA TRP A 482 -19.37 -6.49 9.75
C TRP A 482 -17.89 -6.14 9.50
N LEU A 483 -17.14 -7.05 8.91
CA LEU A 483 -15.69 -6.89 8.71
C LEU A 483 -15.35 -5.73 7.75
N PRO A 484 -15.90 -5.63 6.51
CA PRO A 484 -15.62 -4.48 5.65
C PRO A 484 -16.13 -3.15 6.20
N LEU A 485 -17.28 -3.12 6.90
CA LEU A 485 -17.80 -1.90 7.52
C LEU A 485 -16.86 -1.39 8.62
N PHE A 486 -16.36 -2.31 9.45
CA PHE A 486 -15.37 -1.98 10.47
C PHE A 486 -14.06 -1.49 9.83
N SER A 487 -13.61 -2.09 8.73
CA SER A 487 -12.43 -1.62 7.97
C SER A 487 -12.60 -0.18 7.47
N VAL A 488 -13.76 0.14 6.86
CA VAL A 488 -14.05 1.52 6.41
C VAL A 488 -14.05 2.49 7.59
N PHE A 489 -14.68 2.13 8.70
CA PHE A 489 -14.72 2.97 9.90
C PHE A 489 -13.31 3.27 10.44
N VAL A 490 -12.48 2.23 10.60
CA VAL A 490 -11.11 2.38 11.10
C VAL A 490 -10.27 3.23 10.14
N ASN A 491 -10.37 3.01 8.82
CA ASN A 491 -9.62 3.79 7.84
C ASN A 491 -10.01 5.27 7.86
N ILE A 492 -11.32 5.59 7.89
CA ILE A 492 -11.80 6.97 7.98
C ILE A 492 -11.32 7.62 9.29
N TYR A 493 -11.38 6.89 10.40
CA TYR A 493 -10.91 7.37 11.68
C TYR A 493 -9.41 7.72 11.65
N LEU A 494 -8.56 6.85 11.08
CA LEU A 494 -7.13 7.11 10.93
C LEU A 494 -6.86 8.30 10.00
N MET A 495 -7.66 8.50 8.94
CA MET A 495 -7.55 9.68 8.07
C MET A 495 -7.82 10.99 8.82
N MET A 496 -8.71 10.98 9.83
CA MET A 496 -9.01 12.16 10.62
C MET A 496 -7.88 12.57 11.56
N GLN A 497 -6.95 11.65 11.87
CA GLN A 497 -5.78 11.91 12.72
C GLN A 497 -4.58 12.49 11.95
N LEU A 498 -4.70 12.67 10.63
CA LEU A 498 -3.66 13.27 9.79
C LEU A 498 -3.74 14.79 9.79
N ASP A 499 -2.59 15.43 9.61
CA ASP A 499 -2.46 16.88 9.64
C ASP A 499 -3.24 17.60 8.53
N ARG A 500 -3.69 18.83 8.83
CA ARG A 500 -4.39 19.70 7.87
C ARG A 500 -3.56 20.00 6.62
N GLY A 501 -2.23 20.07 6.76
CA GLY A 501 -1.31 20.26 5.64
C GLY A 501 -1.39 19.10 4.64
N THR A 502 -1.51 17.87 5.13
CA THR A 502 -1.65 16.65 4.32
C THR A 502 -2.92 16.69 3.48
N TRP A 503 -4.05 17.11 4.06
CA TRP A 503 -5.31 17.29 3.33
C TRP A 503 -5.22 18.35 2.21
N CYS A 504 -4.52 19.46 2.46
CA CYS A 504 -4.31 20.48 1.43
C CYS A 504 -3.52 19.94 0.24
N ARG A 505 -2.41 19.24 0.50
CA ARG A 505 -1.58 18.60 -0.55
C ARG A 505 -2.37 17.56 -1.34
N PHE A 506 -3.13 16.73 -0.63
CA PHE A 506 -3.99 15.72 -1.25
C PHE A 506 -5.07 16.35 -2.15
N ALA A 507 -5.68 17.46 -1.71
CA ALA A 507 -6.67 18.19 -2.51
C ALA A 507 -6.06 18.77 -3.79
N VAL A 508 -4.83 19.31 -3.74
CA VAL A 508 -4.12 19.79 -4.94
C VAL A 508 -3.88 18.65 -5.93
N TRP A 509 -3.44 17.48 -5.45
CA TRP A 509 -3.27 16.30 -6.31
C TRP A 509 -4.57 15.84 -6.96
N MET A 510 -5.66 15.81 -6.19
CA MET A 510 -6.98 15.46 -6.70
C MET A 510 -7.48 16.46 -7.74
N LEU A 511 -7.21 17.75 -7.55
CA LEU A 511 -7.55 18.79 -8.52
C LEU A 511 -6.87 18.54 -9.87
N ILE A 512 -5.58 18.20 -9.87
CA ILE A 512 -4.83 17.84 -11.09
C ILE A 512 -5.48 16.64 -11.79
N GLY A 513 -5.82 15.60 -11.03
CA GLY A 513 -6.50 14.41 -11.56
C GLY A 513 -7.84 14.75 -12.20
N PHE A 514 -8.67 15.55 -11.53
CA PHE A 514 -9.96 15.95 -12.08
C PHE A 514 -9.82 16.77 -13.36
N VAL A 515 -8.84 17.68 -13.45
CA VAL A 515 -8.54 18.40 -14.69
C VAL A 515 -8.23 17.40 -15.81
N ILE A 516 -7.35 16.42 -15.58
CA ILE A 516 -7.03 15.40 -16.60
C ILE A 516 -8.29 14.59 -16.99
N TYR A 517 -9.11 14.18 -16.03
CA TYR A 517 -10.29 13.38 -16.29
C TYR A 517 -11.35 14.13 -17.12
N PHE A 518 -11.68 15.37 -16.73
CA PHE A 518 -12.73 16.15 -17.40
C PHE A 518 -12.30 16.64 -18.79
N PHE A 519 -11.03 17.01 -18.98
CA PHE A 519 -10.55 17.51 -20.28
C PHE A 519 -10.15 16.40 -21.25
N TYR A 520 -9.68 15.25 -20.75
CA TYR A 520 -9.17 14.15 -21.60
C TYR A 520 -9.92 12.83 -21.36
N GLY A 521 -9.96 12.34 -20.12
CA GLY A 521 -10.44 10.99 -19.80
C GLY A 521 -11.87 10.70 -20.25
N ILE A 522 -12.80 11.62 -19.97
CA ILE A 522 -14.24 11.45 -20.28
C ILE A 522 -14.51 11.32 -21.79
N ARG A 523 -13.69 11.99 -22.61
CA ARG A 523 -13.84 12.02 -24.07
C ARG A 523 -13.20 10.80 -24.74
N ASN A 524 -12.16 10.25 -24.12
CA ASN A 524 -11.30 9.23 -24.72
C ASN A 524 -11.51 7.81 -24.14
N SER A 525 -12.39 7.69 -23.14
CA SER A 525 -12.82 6.43 -22.51
C SER A 525 -13.25 5.37 -23.53
N SER A 526 -12.62 4.20 -23.45
CA SER A 526 -12.85 3.05 -24.34
C SER A 526 -14.28 2.52 -24.24
N GLU A 527 -14.89 2.54 -23.05
CA GLU A 527 -16.30 2.16 -22.85
C GLU A 527 -17.27 3.19 -23.45
N GLY A 528 -16.86 4.46 -23.53
CA GLY A 528 -17.57 5.48 -24.31
C GLY A 528 -17.60 5.16 -25.80
N ALA A 529 -16.48 4.69 -26.35
CA ALA A 529 -16.36 4.33 -27.76
C ALA A 529 -17.16 3.08 -28.12
N LYS A 530 -17.08 2.00 -27.31
CA LYS A 530 -17.81 0.73 -27.56
C LYS A 530 -19.33 0.89 -27.65
N ARG A 531 -19.90 1.88 -26.96
CA ARG A 531 -21.35 2.16 -26.97
C ARG A 531 -21.80 2.93 -28.22
N SER A 532 -20.87 3.58 -28.92
CA SER A 532 -21.15 4.33 -30.16
C SER A 532 -21.16 3.44 -31.42
N SER A 533 -20.53 2.26 -31.35
CA SER A 533 -20.62 1.21 -32.38
C SER A 533 -21.84 0.31 -32.15
N PRO A 534 -22.77 0.17 -33.13
CA PRO A 534 -23.94 -0.70 -32.97
C PRO A 534 -23.50 -2.17 -32.87
N ARG A 535 -23.85 -2.84 -31.75
CA ARG A 535 -23.62 -4.28 -31.57
C ARG A 535 -24.42 -5.06 -32.62
N LYS A 536 -23.74 -5.79 -33.51
CA LYS A 536 -24.32 -6.98 -34.16
C LYS A 536 -24.54 -8.02 -33.05
N TYR A 537 -25.79 -8.34 -32.77
CA TYR A 537 -26.16 -9.31 -31.75
C TYR A 537 -26.01 -10.72 -32.34
N GLU A 538 -24.92 -11.43 -32.03
CA GLU A 538 -24.88 -12.89 -32.17
C GLU A 538 -25.22 -13.49 -30.79
N PRO A 539 -26.28 -14.30 -30.69
CA PRO A 539 -26.64 -14.94 -29.43
C PRO A 539 -25.58 -15.97 -29.04
N ALA A 540 -25.04 -15.84 -27.83
CA ALA A 540 -24.13 -16.81 -27.25
C ALA A 540 -24.82 -18.17 -27.08
N LEU A 541 -24.31 -19.17 -27.80
CA LEU A 541 -24.72 -20.57 -27.72
C LEU A 541 -24.69 -21.09 -26.28
N GLN A 542 -25.78 -21.72 -25.90
CA GLN A 542 -25.93 -22.55 -24.71
C GLN A 542 -24.92 -23.70 -24.69
N THR A 543 -24.52 -24.08 -23.47
CA THR A 543 -24.00 -25.41 -23.06
C THR A 543 -22.68 -25.90 -23.69
N LYS A 544 -21.60 -25.81 -22.91
CA LYS A 544 -20.64 -26.93 -22.78
C LYS A 544 -20.34 -27.18 -21.31
N SER A 545 -20.46 -28.45 -20.93
CA SER A 545 -20.34 -29.06 -19.61
C SER A 545 -18.94 -28.91 -18.98
N PRO A 546 -18.83 -29.03 -17.64
CA PRO A 546 -17.54 -29.00 -16.97
C PRO A 546 -16.76 -30.30 -17.22
N ILE A 547 -15.56 -30.16 -17.78
CA ILE A 547 -14.56 -31.23 -17.90
C ILE A 547 -13.83 -31.32 -16.56
N TYR A 548 -14.25 -32.22 -15.67
CA TYR A 548 -13.42 -32.78 -14.59
C TYR A 548 -14.09 -34.03 -14.03
N THR A 549 -13.66 -35.20 -14.47
CA THR A 549 -13.73 -36.45 -13.69
C THR A 549 -12.48 -37.25 -13.99
N GLY A 550 -11.56 -37.28 -13.03
CA GLY A 550 -10.54 -38.31 -12.93
C GLY A 550 -10.93 -39.24 -11.79
N ALA A 551 -11.11 -40.52 -12.08
CA ALA A 551 -11.04 -41.67 -11.18
C ALA A 551 -11.09 -42.96 -12.03
N PRO A 552 -10.54 -44.09 -11.53
CA PRO A 552 -9.80 -45.06 -12.33
C PRO A 552 -10.66 -46.13 -13.03
N ASP A 553 -10.11 -46.65 -14.14
CA ASP A 553 -10.55 -47.87 -14.81
C ASP A 553 -10.33 -49.07 -13.89
N ASP A 554 -11.40 -49.80 -13.58
CA ASP A 554 -11.36 -51.21 -13.19
C ASP A 554 -12.70 -51.88 -13.51
N SER A 555 -12.60 -53.07 -14.12
CA SER A 555 -13.58 -54.16 -14.25
C SER A 555 -14.68 -54.09 -15.33
N ASP A 556 -14.37 -54.75 -16.45
CA ASP A 556 -14.89 -56.07 -16.86
C ASP A 556 -16.36 -56.29 -17.33
N MET A 557 -16.39 -57.05 -18.45
CA MET A 557 -17.31 -58.14 -18.83
C MET A 557 -18.44 -57.90 -19.85
N GLU A 558 -18.16 -58.47 -21.03
CA GLU A 558 -18.99 -59.40 -21.81
C GLU A 558 -20.33 -58.97 -22.41
N ALA A 559 -20.42 -59.03 -23.74
CA ALA A 559 -21.53 -59.66 -24.44
C ALA A 559 -21.08 -60.10 -25.86
N GLY A 560 -21.30 -61.37 -26.19
CA GLY A 560 -20.69 -62.08 -27.32
C GLY A 560 -21.37 -61.96 -28.70
N SER A 561 -20.78 -62.73 -29.63
CA SER A 561 -21.34 -63.36 -30.86
C SER A 561 -21.61 -62.44 -32.08
N SER A 562 -21.32 -62.79 -33.35
CA SER A 562 -21.07 -64.06 -34.09
C SER A 562 -20.53 -63.70 -35.51
N PRO A 563 -20.32 -64.63 -36.46
CA PRO A 563 -19.92 -66.04 -36.38
C PRO A 563 -18.46 -66.29 -36.86
#